data_AF-A0A2V9I6B8-F1
#
_entry.id   AF-A0A2V9I6B8-F1
#
_cell.length_a   1.000
_cell.length_b   1.000
_cell.length_c   1.000
_cell.angle_alpha   90.00
_cell.angle_beta   90.00
_cell.angle_gamma   90.00
#
_symmetry.space_group_name_H-M   'P 1'
#
loop_
_entity.id
_entity.type
_entity.pdbx_description
1 polymer ?
#
loop_
_entity_poly.entity_id
_entity_poly.type
_entity_poly.pdbx_seq_one_letter_code
_entity_poly.pdbx_strand_id
1 'polypeptide(L)'
;WAEEIVNQEVQRMARRLASRDVVPTIVALEARLNAIRESEMDRLRGRLNALTPEQQEAVDALTRGIQNKILHGPITELKSGAGRPEHRALVELIRKIFGVD
;
A
#
# COMPACT_ATOMS: atom_id res chain seq x y z
N TRP A 1 35.87 16.78 -2.48
CA TRP A 1 35.94 15.32 -2.67
C TRP A 1 35.46 14.58 -1.42
N ALA A 2 36.07 14.76 -0.24
CA ALA A 2 35.56 14.18 1.01
C ALA A 2 34.17 14.73 1.42
N GLU A 3 33.96 16.06 1.34
CA GLU A 3 32.65 16.68 1.64
C GLU A 3 31.54 16.24 0.67
N GLU A 4 31.85 16.07 -0.61
CA GLU A 4 30.91 15.60 -1.62
C GLU A 4 30.41 14.18 -1.32
N ILE A 5 31.33 13.28 -0.95
CA ILE A 5 31.03 11.89 -0.57
C ILE A 5 30.21 11.85 0.72
N VAL A 6 30.55 12.69 1.71
CA VAL A 6 29.80 12.81 2.97
C VAL A 6 28.38 13.33 2.71
N ASN A 7 28.22 14.37 1.90
CA ASN A 7 26.89 14.91 1.55
C ASN A 7 26.04 13.87 0.81
N GLN A 8 26.63 13.11 -0.11
CA GLN A 8 25.95 12.01 -0.79
C GLN A 8 25.53 10.87 0.16
N GLU A 9 26.34 10.53 1.16
CA GLU A 9 25.97 9.53 2.17
C GLU A 9 24.85 10.03 3.10
N VAL A 10 24.90 11.30 3.51
CA VAL A 10 23.84 11.95 4.30
C VAL A 10 22.51 11.96 3.53
N GLN A 11 22.53 12.30 2.25
CA GLN A 11 21.35 12.27 1.39
C GLN A 11 20.79 10.84 1.21
N ARG A 12 21.67 9.83 1.05
CA ARG A 12 21.26 8.42 1.00
C ARG A 12 20.68 7.93 2.33
N MET A 13 21.25 8.34 3.45
CA MET A 13 20.72 8.03 4.79
C MET A 13 19.36 8.69 5.02
N ALA A 14 19.21 9.97 4.67
CA ALA A 14 17.95 10.71 4.77
C ALA A 14 16.83 10.06 3.93
N ARG A 15 17.12 9.65 2.69
CA ARG A 15 16.16 8.92 1.84
C ARG A 15 15.77 7.56 2.43
N ARG A 16 16.74 6.82 2.99
CA ARG A 16 16.47 5.53 3.66
C ARG A 16 15.58 5.71 4.90
N LEU A 17 15.82 6.73 5.71
CA LEU A 17 14.98 7.04 6.88
C LEU A 17 13.57 7.48 6.44
N ALA A 18 13.46 8.39 5.49
CA ALA A 18 12.17 8.83 4.96
C ALA A 18 11.36 7.69 4.32
N SER A 19 12.01 6.70 3.70
CA SER A 19 11.32 5.52 3.17
C SER A 19 10.77 4.59 4.26
N ARG A 20 11.30 4.66 5.48
CA ARG A 20 10.74 3.91 6.63
C ARG A 20 9.49 4.59 7.17
N ASP A 21 9.40 5.91 7.08
CA ASP A 21 8.25 6.68 7.60
C ASP A 21 6.94 6.39 6.85
N VAL A 22 7.02 5.94 5.59
CA VAL A 22 5.83 5.57 4.80
C VAL A 22 5.36 4.13 5.03
N VAL A 23 6.16 3.28 5.67
CA VAL A 23 5.82 1.86 5.89
C VAL A 23 4.53 1.68 6.70
N PRO A 24 4.31 2.40 7.83
CA PRO A 24 3.05 2.29 8.57
C PRO A 24 1.83 2.65 7.72
N THR A 25 1.96 3.64 6.83
CA THR A 25 0.90 4.02 5.90
C THR A 25 0.61 2.90 4.92
N ILE A 26 1.64 2.29 4.31
CA ILE A 26 1.47 1.16 3.38
C ILE A 26 0.74 0.00 4.06
N VAL A 27 1.15 -0.39 5.27
CA VAL A 27 0.51 -1.48 6.04
C VAL A 27 -0.96 -1.15 6.32
N ALA A 28 -1.27 0.09 6.69
CA ALA A 28 -2.65 0.50 6.95
C ALA A 28 -3.52 0.44 5.68
N LEU A 29 -3.00 0.85 4.51
CA LEU A 29 -3.71 0.73 3.22
C LEU A 29 -4.01 -0.73 2.88
N GLU A 30 -3.01 -1.60 2.99
CA GLU A 30 -3.16 -3.04 2.73
C GLU A 30 -4.22 -3.66 3.65
N ALA A 31 -4.15 -3.37 4.95
CA ALA A 31 -5.11 -3.85 5.93
C ALA A 31 -6.53 -3.35 5.63
N ARG A 32 -6.69 -2.06 5.29
CA ARG A 32 -8.00 -1.47 4.99
C ARG A 32 -8.64 -2.08 3.75
N LEU A 33 -7.88 -2.24 2.66
CA LEU A 33 -8.39 -2.87 1.46
C LEU A 33 -8.70 -4.35 1.69
N ASN A 34 -7.88 -5.05 2.48
CA ASN A 34 -8.15 -6.44 2.83
C ASN A 34 -9.43 -6.60 3.64
N ALA A 35 -9.66 -5.74 4.63
CA ALA A 35 -10.90 -5.74 5.41
C ALA A 35 -12.15 -5.51 4.53
N ILE A 36 -12.07 -4.62 3.53
CA ILE A 36 -13.16 -4.40 2.57
C ILE A 36 -13.43 -5.68 1.76
N ARG A 37 -12.38 -6.33 1.23
CA ARG A 37 -12.52 -7.59 0.48
C ARG A 37 -13.14 -8.68 1.34
N GLU A 38 -12.64 -8.89 2.54
CA GLU A 38 -13.15 -9.92 3.46
C GLU A 38 -14.63 -9.68 3.78
N SER A 39 -15.01 -8.42 4.09
CA SER A 39 -16.40 -8.05 4.30
C SER A 39 -17.31 -8.36 3.10
N GLU A 40 -16.84 -8.10 1.88
CA GLU A 40 -17.61 -8.41 0.67
C GLU A 40 -17.70 -9.92 0.38
N MET A 41 -16.62 -10.66 0.64
CA MET A 41 -16.61 -12.13 0.52
C MET A 41 -17.57 -12.76 1.54
N ASP A 42 -17.59 -12.28 2.78
CA ASP A 42 -18.53 -12.74 3.80
C ASP A 42 -19.98 -12.39 3.45
N ARG A 43 -20.24 -11.16 2.97
CA ARG A 43 -21.57 -10.74 2.50
C ARG A 43 -22.11 -11.64 1.39
N LEU A 44 -21.23 -12.18 0.54
CA LEU A 44 -21.59 -13.06 -0.57
C LEU A 44 -21.43 -14.55 -0.28
N ARG A 45 -21.05 -14.92 0.95
CA ARG A 45 -20.69 -16.30 1.33
C ARG A 45 -21.75 -17.33 0.95
N GLY A 46 -23.03 -17.02 1.14
CA GLY A 46 -24.13 -17.92 0.76
C GLY A 46 -24.16 -18.24 -0.75
N ARG A 47 -23.81 -17.28 -1.60
CA ARG A 47 -23.70 -17.47 -3.07
C ARG A 47 -22.39 -18.14 -3.45
N LEU A 48 -21.30 -17.81 -2.77
CA LEU A 48 -19.98 -18.39 -3.02
C LEU A 48 -19.92 -19.88 -2.64
N ASN A 49 -20.67 -20.31 -1.63
CA ASN A 49 -20.79 -21.72 -1.24
C ASN A 49 -21.40 -22.61 -2.33
N ALA A 50 -22.11 -22.05 -3.31
CA ALA A 50 -22.65 -22.80 -4.45
C ALA A 50 -21.60 -23.08 -5.55
N LEU A 51 -20.43 -22.44 -5.48
CA LEU A 51 -19.33 -22.62 -6.41
C LEU A 51 -18.51 -23.87 -6.08
N THR A 52 -17.86 -24.46 -7.08
CA THR A 52 -16.86 -25.53 -6.84
C THR A 52 -15.62 -24.98 -6.12
N PRO A 53 -14.80 -25.83 -5.48
CA PRO A 53 -13.55 -25.38 -4.87
C PRO A 53 -12.64 -24.60 -5.83
N GLU A 54 -12.49 -25.05 -7.09
CA GLU A 54 -11.68 -24.32 -8.08
C GLU A 54 -12.26 -22.94 -8.42
N GLN A 55 -13.58 -22.83 -8.48
CA GLN A 55 -14.26 -21.56 -8.74
C GLN A 55 -14.14 -20.59 -7.56
N GLN A 56 -14.21 -21.09 -6.32
CA GLN A 56 -13.98 -20.27 -5.12
C GLN A 56 -12.56 -19.72 -5.09
N GLU A 57 -11.56 -20.55 -5.38
CA GLU A 57 -10.16 -20.12 -5.49
C GLU A 57 -9.98 -19.10 -6.62
N ALA A 58 -10.64 -19.28 -7.77
CA ALA A 58 -10.57 -18.32 -8.88
C ALA A 58 -11.15 -16.94 -8.48
N VAL A 59 -12.23 -16.91 -7.71
CA VAL A 59 -12.80 -15.65 -7.17
C VAL A 59 -11.85 -15.03 -6.15
N ASP A 60 -11.25 -15.84 -5.27
CA ASP A 60 -10.29 -15.35 -4.28
C ASP A 60 -9.06 -14.72 -4.96
N ALA A 61 -8.46 -15.43 -5.91
CA ALA A 61 -7.34 -14.95 -6.71
C ALA A 61 -7.70 -13.68 -7.50
N LEU A 62 -8.90 -13.61 -8.08
CA LEU A 62 -9.38 -12.43 -8.80
C LEU A 62 -9.46 -11.21 -7.87
N THR A 63 -10.06 -11.35 -6.69
CA THR A 63 -10.22 -10.24 -5.74
C THR A 63 -8.88 -9.75 -5.20
N ARG A 64 -7.96 -10.66 -4.85
CA ARG A 64 -6.57 -10.30 -4.49
C ARG A 64 -5.84 -9.61 -5.63
N GLY A 65 -6.02 -10.08 -6.86
CA GLY A 65 -5.44 -9.47 -8.05
C GLY A 65 -5.90 -8.03 -8.28
N ILE A 66 -7.19 -7.74 -8.03
CA ILE A 66 -7.74 -6.38 -8.10
C ILE A 66 -7.12 -5.50 -7.02
N GLN A 67 -7.06 -5.97 -5.76
CA GLN A 67 -6.42 -5.23 -4.68
C GLN A 67 -4.96 -4.89 -4.97
N ASN A 68 -4.18 -5.87 -5.44
CA ASN A 68 -2.78 -5.67 -5.79
C ASN A 68 -2.61 -4.59 -6.87
N LYS A 69 -3.49 -4.56 -7.88
CA LYS A 69 -3.48 -3.53 -8.94
C LYS A 69 -3.81 -2.14 -8.40
N ILE A 70 -4.78 -2.05 -7.49
CA ILE A 70 -5.13 -0.79 -6.82
C ILE A 70 -3.96 -0.30 -5.95
N LEU A 71 -3.37 -1.18 -5.14
CA LEU A 71 -2.28 -0.87 -4.20
C LEU A 71 -0.98 -0.47 -4.90
N HIS A 72 -0.72 -1.00 -6.09
CA HIS A 72 0.51 -0.70 -6.82
C HIS A 72 0.74 0.82 -6.99
N GLY A 73 -0.28 1.57 -7.39
CA GLY A 73 -0.19 3.02 -7.60
C GLY A 73 0.19 3.79 -6.32
N PRO A 74 -0.66 3.75 -5.27
CA PRO A 74 -0.39 4.43 -3.99
C PRO A 74 0.92 3.99 -3.35
N ILE A 75 1.26 2.69 -3.34
CA ILE A 75 2.52 2.21 -2.77
C ILE A 75 3.73 2.75 -3.55
N THR A 76 3.64 2.78 -4.88
CA THR A 76 4.71 3.33 -5.73
C THR A 76 4.93 4.81 -5.44
N GLU A 77 3.84 5.57 -5.32
CA GLU A 77 3.88 7.00 -5.04
C GLU A 77 4.42 7.31 -3.62
N LEU A 78 4.01 6.51 -2.63
CA LEU A 78 4.54 6.57 -1.26
C LEU A 78 6.05 6.27 -1.22
N LYS A 79 6.54 5.30 -2.01
CA LYS A 79 7.97 4.97 -2.03
C LYS A 79 8.80 5.96 -2.83
N SER A 80 8.27 6.51 -3.92
CA SER A 80 9.01 7.39 -4.84
C SER A 80 9.23 8.80 -4.28
N GLY A 81 8.35 9.27 -3.40
CA GLY A 81 8.43 10.62 -2.82
C GLY A 81 9.28 10.73 -1.55
N ALA A 82 9.71 9.61 -0.97
CA ALA A 82 10.45 9.57 0.28
C ALA A 82 11.65 10.54 0.31
N GLY A 83 11.63 11.50 1.23
CA GLY A 83 12.69 12.50 1.43
C GLY A 83 12.46 13.83 0.71
N ARG A 84 11.34 14.01 -0.01
CA ARG A 84 10.95 15.31 -0.59
C ARG A 84 10.06 16.10 0.38
N PRO A 85 10.19 17.45 0.47
CA PRO A 85 9.38 18.28 1.37
C PRO A 85 7.87 18.13 1.13
N GLU A 86 7.45 18.08 -0.13
CA GLU A 86 6.04 17.93 -0.54
C GLU A 86 5.47 16.53 -0.25
N HIS A 87 6.31 15.56 0.08
CA HIS A 87 5.90 14.17 0.25
C HIS A 87 4.99 13.94 1.45
N ARG A 88 5.16 14.73 2.53
CA ARG A 88 4.32 14.61 3.72
C ARG A 88 2.85 14.87 3.41
N ALA A 89 2.57 15.92 2.63
CA ALA A 89 1.19 16.25 2.23
C ALA A 89 0.57 15.16 1.35
N LEU A 90 1.36 14.53 0.49
CA LEU A 90 0.95 13.38 -0.30
C LEU A 90 0.61 12.15 0.57
N VAL A 91 1.45 11.84 1.56
CA VAL A 91 1.20 10.75 2.52
C VAL A 91 -0.12 11.00 3.27
N GLU A 92 -0.33 12.22 3.77
CA GLU A 92 -1.58 12.61 4.47
C GLU A 92 -2.80 12.54 3.53
N LEU A 93 -2.67 12.97 2.27
CA LEU A 93 -3.73 12.85 1.28
C LEU A 93 -4.10 11.38 1.01
N ILE A 94 -3.11 10.51 0.83
CA ILE A 94 -3.33 9.08 0.61
C ILE A 94 -4.01 8.46 1.83
N ARG A 95 -3.57 8.79 3.05
CA ARG A 95 -4.23 8.33 4.28
C ARG A 95 -5.70 8.73 4.33
N LYS A 96 -6.02 9.97 3.98
CA LYS A 96 -7.39 10.47 3.92
C LYS A 96 -8.24 9.78 2.85
N ILE A 97 -7.71 9.56 1.64
CA ILE A 97 -8.43 8.88 0.55
C ILE A 97 -8.79 7.45 0.94
N PHE A 98 -7.88 6.74 1.61
CA PHE A 98 -8.10 5.36 2.03
C PHE A 98 -8.76 5.24 3.42
N GLY A 99 -8.92 6.35 4.15
CA GLY A 99 -9.50 6.38 5.49
C GLY A 99 -8.65 5.66 6.53
N VAL A 100 -7.33 5.87 6.48
CA VAL A 100 -6.31 5.23 7.33
C VAL A 100 -5.51 6.30 8.08
N ASP A 101 -6.18 6.97 9.02
CA ASP A 101 -5.56 7.93 9.93
C ASP A 101 -5.12 7.27 11.23
#